data_AF-A0AAD5QZI8-F1
#
_entry.id   AF-A0AAD5QZI8-F1
#
_cell.length_a   1.000
_cell.length_b   1.000
_cell.length_c   1.000
_cell.angle_alpha   90.00
_cell.angle_beta   90.00
_cell.angle_gamma   90.00
#
_symmetry.space_group_name_H-M   'P 1'
#
loop_
_entity.id
_entity.type
_entity.pdbx_description
1 polymer ?
#
loop_
_entity_poly.entity_id
_entity_poly.type
_entity_poly.pdbx_seq_one_letter_code
_entity_poly.pdbx_strand_id
1 'polypeptide(L)'
;MELDGKSLADLRASRPNKGTIRFASMACHRNVEMGPKDDCESWFYLILDITIPGGLLWKSKNEKDDVLKVKEQMRAEKRDAALGGVPRKEELSKMLDYIDSLKYHDHVDYDFIYKLSEQGAKSAGGDTKDPYDWEKSVETFCYHNCKGAVIPEP
;
A
#
# COMPACT_ATOMS: atom_id res chain seq x y z
N MET A 1 -23.43 -20.98 -28.44
CA MET A 1 -23.39 -19.68 -29.16
C MET A 1 -21.95 -19.23 -29.08
N GLU A 2 -21.18 -19.49 -30.13
CA GLU A 2 -19.76 -19.11 -30.21
C GLU A 2 -19.67 -17.60 -30.41
N LEU A 3 -18.97 -16.92 -29.49
CA LEU A 3 -18.52 -15.56 -29.70
C LEU A 3 -17.01 -15.64 -29.96
N ASP A 4 -16.65 -15.51 -31.24
CA ASP A 4 -15.37 -14.95 -31.69
C ASP A 4 -14.06 -15.69 -31.37
N GLY A 5 -14.10 -17.01 -31.18
CA GLY A 5 -12.90 -17.86 -31.16
C GLY A 5 -11.87 -17.56 -30.06
N LYS A 6 -12.20 -16.67 -29.11
CA LYS A 6 -11.37 -16.33 -27.95
C LYS A 6 -11.86 -17.10 -26.74
N SER A 7 -10.94 -17.78 -26.05
CA SER A 7 -11.29 -18.49 -24.83
C SER A 7 -11.77 -17.51 -23.76
N LEU A 8 -12.55 -18.02 -22.80
CA LEU A 8 -12.95 -17.24 -21.61
C LEU A 8 -11.75 -16.70 -20.81
N ALA A 9 -10.56 -17.28 -20.98
CA ALA A 9 -9.31 -16.75 -20.42
C ALA A 9 -8.81 -15.54 -21.21
N ASP A 10 -8.86 -15.57 -22.55
CA ASP A 10 -8.43 -14.48 -23.43
C ASP A 10 -9.28 -13.21 -23.24
N LEU A 11 -10.60 -13.38 -23.02
CA LEU A 11 -11.52 -12.28 -22.72
C LEU A 11 -11.26 -11.64 -21.33
N ARG A 12 -10.69 -12.39 -20.38
CA ARG A 12 -10.34 -11.88 -19.05
C ARG A 12 -8.96 -11.23 -19.00
N ALA A 13 -8.03 -11.70 -19.83
CA ALA A 13 -6.70 -11.10 -20.01
C ALA A 13 -6.77 -9.74 -20.72
N SER A 14 -7.66 -9.57 -21.69
CA SER A 14 -7.85 -8.30 -22.41
C SER A 14 -8.77 -7.32 -21.68
N ARG A 15 -8.47 -6.97 -20.42
CA ARG A 15 -9.18 -5.91 -19.71
C ARG A 15 -8.31 -4.66 -19.56
N PRO A 16 -8.71 -3.52 -20.17
CA PRO A 16 -8.03 -2.24 -19.96
C PRO A 16 -7.94 -1.93 -18.48
N ASN A 17 -6.83 -1.34 -18.02
CA ASN A 17 -6.67 -0.86 -16.65
C ASN A 17 -7.84 0.07 -16.30
N LYS A 18 -8.71 -0.36 -15.39
CA LYS A 18 -9.82 0.46 -14.87
C LYS A 18 -9.50 1.17 -13.56
N GLY A 19 -8.36 0.84 -12.94
CA GLY A 19 -7.96 1.34 -11.61
C GLY A 19 -6.99 2.52 -11.67
N THR A 20 -6.78 3.14 -10.51
CA THR A 20 -5.78 4.19 -10.32
C THR A 20 -4.37 3.65 -10.59
N ILE A 21 -3.72 4.15 -11.65
CA ILE A 21 -2.41 3.69 -12.15
C ILE A 21 -1.36 3.56 -11.01
N ARG A 22 -1.36 4.52 -10.08
CA ARG A 22 -0.45 4.57 -8.93
C ARG A 22 -0.49 3.29 -8.09
N PHE A 23 -1.70 2.80 -7.77
CA PHE A 23 -1.92 1.67 -6.85
C PHE A 23 -2.15 0.35 -7.59
N ALA A 24 -2.43 0.36 -8.89
CA ALA A 24 -2.65 -0.86 -9.68
C ALA A 24 -1.47 -1.84 -9.59
N SER A 25 -1.73 -3.13 -9.36
CA SER A 25 -0.70 -4.17 -9.28
C SER A 25 0.15 -4.27 -10.54
N MET A 26 1.34 -4.88 -10.44
CA MET A 26 2.16 -5.18 -11.63
C MET A 26 1.42 -6.09 -12.62
N ALA A 27 0.54 -6.97 -12.13
CA ALA A 27 -0.27 -7.85 -12.97
C ALA A 27 -1.32 -7.05 -13.77
N CYS A 28 -2.00 -6.10 -13.11
CA CYS A 28 -2.86 -5.12 -13.77
C CYS A 28 -2.06 -4.37 -14.85
N HIS A 29 -0.85 -3.92 -14.52
CA HIS A 29 0.01 -3.25 -15.49
C HIS A 29 0.38 -4.12 -16.70
N ARG A 30 0.46 -5.43 -16.56
CA ARG A 30 0.76 -6.35 -17.67
C ARG A 30 -0.48 -6.82 -18.44
N ASN A 31 -1.68 -6.35 -18.08
CA ASN A 31 -2.96 -6.88 -18.59
C ASN A 31 -3.04 -8.41 -18.45
N VAL A 32 -2.56 -8.94 -17.32
CA VAL A 32 -2.75 -10.36 -16.99
C VAL A 32 -3.92 -10.52 -16.03
N GLU A 33 -4.45 -11.73 -15.93
CA GLU A 33 -5.56 -12.02 -15.01
C GLU A 33 -5.19 -11.71 -13.56
N MET A 34 -6.01 -10.89 -12.91
CA MET A 34 -5.84 -10.47 -11.51
C MET A 34 -6.52 -11.46 -10.58
N GLY A 35 -5.89 -11.72 -9.44
CA GLY A 35 -6.43 -12.52 -8.35
C GLY A 35 -6.45 -11.75 -7.03
N PRO A 36 -6.85 -12.39 -5.92
CA PRO A 36 -6.94 -11.75 -4.60
C PRO A 36 -5.62 -11.11 -4.13
N LYS A 37 -4.46 -11.66 -4.55
CA LYS A 37 -3.15 -11.08 -4.24
C LYS A 37 -2.95 -9.67 -4.82
N ASP A 38 -3.59 -9.36 -5.94
CA ASP A 38 -3.42 -8.08 -6.65
C ASP A 38 -4.11 -6.94 -5.89
N ASP A 39 -5.19 -7.24 -5.16
CA ASP A 39 -5.81 -6.31 -4.22
C ASP A 39 -4.89 -6.08 -3.01
N CYS A 40 -4.23 -7.12 -2.50
CA CYS A 40 -3.24 -6.99 -1.42
C CYS A 40 -2.02 -6.16 -1.85
N GLU A 41 -1.53 -6.33 -3.09
CA GLU A 41 -0.45 -5.50 -3.64
C GLU A 41 -0.88 -4.02 -3.72
N SER A 42 -2.11 -3.77 -4.17
CA SER A 42 -2.67 -2.42 -4.25
C SER A 42 -2.81 -1.76 -2.86
N TRP A 43 -3.28 -2.54 -1.88
CA TRP A 43 -3.36 -2.10 -0.48
C TRP A 43 -1.98 -1.84 0.13
N PHE A 44 -0.99 -2.70 -0.16
CA PHE A 44 0.39 -2.48 0.28
C PHE A 44 0.93 -1.14 -0.23
N TYR A 45 0.68 -0.79 -1.49
CA TYR A 45 1.07 0.52 -2.03
C TYR A 45 0.37 1.70 -1.34
N LEU A 46 -0.88 1.54 -0.92
CA LEU A 46 -1.57 2.55 -0.12
C LEU A 46 -0.88 2.74 1.24
N ILE A 47 -0.53 1.64 1.92
CA ILE A 47 0.21 1.69 3.18
C ILE A 47 1.57 2.38 2.99
N LEU A 48 2.30 2.12 1.91
CA LEU A 48 3.54 2.83 1.64
C LEU A 48 3.31 4.33 1.43
N ASP A 49 2.28 4.72 0.67
CA ASP A 49 2.01 6.14 0.34
C ASP A 49 1.66 6.96 1.59
N ILE A 50 0.89 6.40 2.52
CA ILE A 50 0.48 7.10 3.75
C ILE A 50 1.55 7.07 4.85
N THR A 51 2.39 6.03 4.87
CA THR A 51 3.29 5.81 6.02
C THR A 51 4.75 6.21 5.78
N ILE A 52 5.19 6.33 4.52
CA ILE A 52 6.56 6.76 4.20
C ILE A 52 6.58 8.27 3.93
N PRO A 53 7.43 9.05 4.63
CA PRO A 53 7.63 10.45 4.30
C PRO A 53 8.10 10.60 2.85
N GLY A 54 7.32 11.29 2.03
CA GLY A 54 7.59 11.43 0.60
C GLY A 54 6.84 10.45 -0.31
N GLY A 55 6.12 9.47 0.25
CA GLY A 55 5.20 8.59 -0.47
C GLY A 55 5.87 7.67 -1.50
N LEU A 56 5.09 7.20 -2.47
CA LEU A 56 5.58 6.25 -3.49
C LEU A 56 6.65 6.85 -4.41
N LEU A 57 7.67 6.05 -4.77
CA LEU A 57 8.74 6.44 -5.70
C LEU A 57 8.22 6.84 -7.10
N TRP A 58 7.05 6.35 -7.48
CA TRP A 58 6.38 6.64 -8.76
C TRP A 58 5.18 7.59 -8.61
N LYS A 59 5.04 8.30 -7.49
CA LYS A 59 3.86 9.17 -7.23
C LYS A 59 3.64 10.26 -8.29
N SER A 60 4.70 10.69 -8.98
CA SER A 60 4.69 11.74 -10.01
C SER A 60 4.54 11.19 -11.45
N LYS A 61 4.43 9.86 -11.62
CA LYS A 61 4.32 9.22 -12.93
C LYS A 61 2.86 8.98 -13.28
N ASN A 62 2.49 9.35 -14.52
CA ASN A 62 1.13 9.19 -15.03
C ASN A 62 1.02 8.05 -16.05
N GLU A 63 2.14 7.66 -16.67
CA GLU A 63 2.17 6.59 -17.66
C GLU A 63 2.27 5.21 -17.02
N LYS A 64 1.43 4.30 -17.51
CA LYS A 64 1.29 2.92 -17.04
C LYS A 64 2.63 2.17 -17.06
N ASP A 65 3.34 2.23 -18.17
CA ASP A 65 4.61 1.52 -18.38
C ASP A 65 5.74 2.10 -17.53
N ASP A 66 5.72 3.40 -17.29
CA ASP A 66 6.71 4.05 -16.43
C ASP A 66 6.53 3.68 -14.96
N VAL A 67 5.28 3.57 -14.51
CA VAL A 67 4.96 3.11 -13.16
C VAL A 67 5.38 1.65 -12.99
N LEU A 68 5.09 0.78 -13.97
CA LEU A 68 5.52 -0.62 -13.96
C LEU A 68 7.04 -0.74 -13.83
N LYS A 69 7.81 0.00 -14.65
CA LYS A 69 9.29 -0.02 -14.59
C LYS A 69 9.82 0.34 -13.20
N VAL A 70 9.26 1.36 -12.54
CA VAL A 70 9.73 1.72 -11.17
C VAL A 70 9.32 0.67 -10.16
N LYS A 71 8.14 0.05 -10.29
CA LYS A 71 7.73 -1.07 -9.43
C LYS A 71 8.72 -2.21 -9.54
N GLU A 72 9.06 -2.63 -10.77
CA GLU A 72 10.05 -3.69 -11.02
C GLU A 72 11.44 -3.34 -10.46
N GLN A 73 11.93 -2.12 -10.70
CA GLN A 73 13.19 -1.65 -10.12
C GLN A 73 13.18 -1.64 -8.59
N MET A 74 12.03 -1.33 -7.98
CA MET A 74 11.87 -1.34 -6.53
C MET A 74 12.01 -2.75 -5.96
N ARG A 75 11.52 -3.78 -6.66
CA ARG A 75 11.69 -5.18 -6.24
C ARG A 75 13.12 -5.68 -6.45
N ALA A 76 13.77 -5.25 -7.53
CA ALA A 76 15.11 -5.74 -7.88
C ALA A 76 16.24 -5.08 -7.07
N GLU A 77 16.27 -3.74 -7.03
CA GLU A 77 17.48 -3.00 -6.61
C GLU A 77 17.17 -1.86 -5.62
N LYS A 78 15.97 -1.28 -5.69
CA LYS A 78 15.61 -0.06 -4.95
C LYS A 78 14.71 -0.34 -3.75
N ARG A 79 14.71 -1.57 -3.23
CA ARG A 79 13.87 -1.95 -2.09
C ARG A 79 14.22 -1.16 -0.83
N ASP A 80 15.51 -1.03 -0.55
CA ASP A 80 16.00 -0.22 0.57
C ASP A 80 15.71 1.26 0.42
N ALA A 81 15.70 1.78 -0.81
CA ALA A 81 15.31 3.17 -1.04
C ALA A 81 13.79 3.39 -0.89
N ALA A 82 12.98 2.38 -1.24
CA ALA A 82 11.53 2.45 -1.13
C ALA A 82 11.01 2.21 0.28
N LEU A 83 11.67 1.33 1.05
CA LEU A 83 11.27 0.94 2.40
C LEU A 83 12.22 1.48 3.49
N GLY A 84 13.24 2.23 3.09
CA GLY A 84 14.25 2.76 4.00
C GLY A 84 13.74 3.92 4.85
N GLY A 85 14.39 4.12 5.99
CA GLY A 85 14.11 5.26 6.87
C GLY A 85 12.83 5.12 7.71
N VAL A 86 12.18 3.94 7.72
CA VAL A 86 11.04 3.66 8.60
C VAL A 86 11.34 2.50 9.57
N PRO A 87 10.89 2.58 10.85
CA PRO A 87 11.15 1.53 11.85
C PRO A 87 10.59 0.14 11.48
N ARG A 88 9.52 0.11 10.68
CA ARG A 88 8.77 -1.09 10.25
C ARG A 88 9.27 -1.72 8.93
N LYS A 89 10.49 -1.38 8.51
CA LYS A 89 11.07 -1.80 7.22
C LYS A 89 11.05 -3.32 7.05
N GLU A 90 11.37 -4.06 8.12
CA GLU A 90 11.48 -5.51 8.10
C GLU A 90 10.12 -6.17 7.88
N GLU A 91 9.07 -5.70 8.56
CA GLU A 91 7.71 -6.20 8.42
C GLU A 91 7.12 -5.87 7.04
N LEU A 92 7.36 -4.65 6.54
CA LEU A 92 6.96 -4.27 5.18
C LEU A 92 7.69 -5.10 4.11
N SER A 93 8.96 -5.43 4.34
CA SER A 93 9.71 -6.31 3.45
C SER A 93 9.12 -7.72 3.46
N LYS A 94 8.94 -8.33 4.63
CA LYS A 94 8.31 -9.66 4.75
C LYS A 94 6.92 -9.73 4.12
N MET A 95 6.10 -8.69 4.31
CA MET A 95 4.77 -8.59 3.73
C MET A 95 4.83 -8.59 2.20
N LEU A 96 5.78 -7.84 1.64
CA LEU A 96 5.99 -7.79 0.21
C LEU A 96 6.51 -9.11 -0.36
N ASP A 97 7.46 -9.76 0.32
CA ASP A 97 7.96 -11.09 -0.08
C ASP A 97 6.82 -12.12 -0.10
N TYR A 98 5.92 -12.05 0.87
CA TYR A 98 4.74 -12.88 0.93
C TYR A 98 3.81 -12.64 -0.26
N ILE A 99 3.45 -11.38 -0.56
CA ILE A 99 2.61 -11.04 -1.71
C ILE A 99 3.23 -11.53 -3.02
N ASP A 100 4.54 -11.33 -3.20
CA ASP A 100 5.27 -11.74 -4.41
C ASP A 100 5.39 -13.27 -4.55
N SER A 101 5.27 -14.02 -3.45
CA SER A 101 5.26 -15.49 -3.47
C SER A 101 3.95 -16.12 -3.96
N LEU A 102 2.84 -15.36 -3.94
CA LEU A 102 1.52 -15.86 -4.30
C LEU A 102 1.30 -15.88 -5.81
N LYS A 103 0.59 -16.90 -6.27
CA LYS A 103 0.05 -17.02 -7.64
C LYS A 103 -1.39 -16.51 -7.68
N TYR A 104 -1.92 -16.33 -8.89
CA TYR A 104 -3.24 -15.72 -9.09
C TYR A 104 -4.42 -16.53 -8.51
N HIS A 105 -4.27 -17.86 -8.39
CA HIS A 105 -5.27 -18.75 -7.79
C HIS A 105 -5.03 -19.07 -6.32
N ASP A 106 -3.92 -18.60 -5.74
CA ASP A 106 -3.59 -18.92 -4.36
C ASP A 106 -4.51 -18.18 -3.40
N HIS A 107 -4.82 -18.84 -2.28
CA HIS A 107 -5.54 -18.21 -1.19
C HIS A 107 -4.59 -17.30 -0.40
N VAL A 108 -5.03 -16.08 -0.13
CA VAL A 108 -4.29 -15.11 0.69
C VAL A 108 -4.53 -15.43 2.16
N ASP A 109 -3.44 -15.53 2.92
CA ASP A 109 -3.39 -15.59 4.37
C ASP A 109 -3.44 -14.15 4.92
N TYR A 110 -4.65 -13.64 5.05
CA TYR A 110 -4.89 -12.30 5.58
C TYR A 110 -4.44 -12.18 7.04
N ASP A 111 -4.54 -13.24 7.83
CA ASP A 111 -4.10 -13.24 9.23
C ASP A 111 -2.59 -12.99 9.34
N PHE A 112 -1.80 -13.56 8.43
CA PHE A 112 -0.38 -13.28 8.33
C PHE A 112 -0.09 -11.81 8.01
N ILE A 113 -0.81 -11.22 7.05
CA ILE A 113 -0.70 -9.81 6.70
C ILE A 113 -1.04 -8.92 7.90
N TYR A 114 -2.15 -9.19 8.60
CA TYR A 114 -2.55 -8.43 9.78
C TYR A 114 -1.52 -8.51 10.91
N LYS A 115 -0.96 -9.70 11.18
CA LYS A 115 0.10 -9.86 12.19
C LYS A 115 1.35 -9.05 11.85
N LEU A 116 1.75 -9.00 10.59
CA LEU A 116 2.89 -8.16 10.17
C LEU A 116 2.58 -6.67 10.32
N SER A 117 1.36 -6.23 10.02
CA SER A 117 0.93 -4.84 10.26
C SER A 117 0.96 -4.47 11.74
N GLU A 118 0.44 -5.33 12.62
CA GLU A 118 0.49 -5.11 14.08
C GLU A 118 1.93 -5.06 14.60
N GLN A 119 2.79 -5.97 14.14
CA GLN A 119 4.21 -5.96 14.50
C GLN A 119 4.89 -4.67 14.03
N GLY A 120 4.64 -4.25 12.78
CA GLY A 120 5.18 -3.01 12.25
C GLY A 120 4.71 -1.76 13.01
N ALA A 121 3.46 -1.73 13.46
CA ALA A 121 2.94 -0.66 14.31
C ALA A 121 3.70 -0.60 15.65
N LYS A 122 3.84 -1.76 16.32
CA LYS A 122 4.57 -1.87 17.59
C LYS A 122 6.04 -1.50 17.46
N SER A 123 6.71 -1.94 16.39
CA SER A 123 8.11 -1.60 16.08
C SER A 123 8.30 -0.09 15.84
N ALA A 124 7.25 0.62 15.39
CA ALA A 124 7.25 2.07 15.24
C ALA A 124 6.82 2.83 16.51
N GLY A 125 6.51 2.13 17.61
CA GLY A 125 6.08 2.72 18.87
C GLY A 125 4.59 3.05 18.97
N GLY A 126 3.75 2.52 18.06
CA GLY A 126 2.29 2.68 18.09
C GLY A 126 1.55 1.35 18.26
N ASP A 127 0.23 1.44 18.37
CA ASP A 127 -0.68 0.29 18.39
C ASP A 127 -1.79 0.49 17.36
N THR A 128 -2.28 -0.61 16.78
CA THR A 128 -3.43 -0.60 15.86
C THR A 128 -4.74 -0.14 16.51
N LYS A 129 -4.79 -0.10 17.84
CA LYS A 129 -5.92 0.39 18.64
C LYS A 129 -5.78 1.85 19.04
N ASP A 130 -4.66 2.49 18.70
CA ASP A 130 -4.49 3.92 18.96
C ASP A 130 -5.53 4.71 18.15
N PRO A 131 -6.03 5.83 18.70
CA PRO A 131 -6.95 6.69 18.00
C PRO A 131 -6.32 7.23 16.71
N TYR A 132 -7.11 7.26 15.64
CA TYR A 132 -6.68 7.82 14.37
C TYR A 132 -6.36 9.31 14.49
N ASP A 133 -5.58 9.83 13.54
CA ASP A 133 -5.17 11.24 13.56
C ASP A 133 -6.34 12.23 13.56
N TRP A 134 -7.50 11.83 12.99
CA TRP A 134 -8.73 12.63 12.99
C TRP A 134 -9.60 12.44 14.24
N GLU A 135 -9.32 11.45 15.09
CA GLU A 135 -10.03 11.22 16.35
C GLU A 135 -9.38 11.96 17.53
N LYS A 136 -8.13 12.41 17.35
CA LYS A 136 -7.44 13.25 18.33
C LYS A 136 -8.17 14.60 18.41
N SER A 137 -8.90 14.84 19.51
CA SER A 137 -9.53 16.13 19.79
C SER A 137 -8.49 17.25 19.75
N VAL A 138 -8.90 18.43 19.27
CA VAL A 138 -8.05 19.63 19.07
C VAL A 138 -7.41 20.15 20.38
N GLU A 139 -7.71 19.56 21.52
CA GLU A 139 -7.28 20.02 22.85
C GLU A 139 -5.76 20.02 23.07
N THR A 140 -4.99 19.27 22.28
CA THR A 140 -3.54 19.15 22.51
C THR A 140 -2.70 20.24 21.81
N PHE A 141 -3.24 21.01 20.86
CA PHE A 141 -2.45 22.04 20.15
C PHE A 141 -2.20 23.33 20.95
N CYS A 142 -2.98 23.60 22.01
CA CYS A 142 -2.84 24.84 22.79
C CYS A 142 -2.09 24.69 24.13
N TYR A 143 -1.94 23.48 24.67
CA TYR A 143 -1.43 23.33 26.05
C TYR A 143 0.09 23.39 26.23
N HIS A 144 0.89 23.30 25.15
CA HIS A 144 2.35 23.37 25.27
C HIS A 144 2.96 24.77 25.06
N ASN A 145 2.20 25.76 24.60
CA ASN A 145 2.71 27.13 24.40
C ASN A 145 1.97 28.24 25.14
N CYS A 146 0.97 27.93 25.96
CA CYS A 146 0.28 28.93 26.79
C CYS A 146 0.14 28.46 28.24
N LYS A 147 1.25 28.34 28.97
CA LYS A 147 1.18 28.53 30.42
C LYS A 147 0.94 30.02 30.69
N GLY A 148 -0.32 30.46 30.67
CA GLY A 148 -0.67 31.77 31.24
C GLY A 148 -1.92 32.49 30.74
N ALA A 149 -2.63 32.02 29.71
CA ALA A 149 -3.83 32.72 29.25
C ALA A 149 -5.10 32.06 29.82
N VAL A 150 -5.61 32.62 30.92
CA VAL A 150 -6.98 32.37 31.37
C VAL A 150 -7.91 33.06 30.39
N ILE A 151 -8.75 32.28 29.71
CA ILE A 151 -9.83 32.80 28.86
C ILE A 151 -11.05 32.96 29.77
N PRO A 152 -11.70 34.14 29.87
CA PRO A 152 -12.93 34.27 30.65
C PRO A 152 -14.10 33.65 29.88
N GLU A 153 -14.89 32.82 30.56
CA GLU A 153 -16.17 32.32 30.07
C GLU A 153 -17.25 33.43 30.04
N PRO A 154 -18.28 33.28 29.19
CA PRO A 154 -19.31 34.31 28.94
C PRO A 154 -20.20 34.64 30.14
#